data_AF-A0A426FQW0-F1
#
_entry.id   AF-A0A426FQW0-F1
#
_cell.length_a   1.000
_cell.length_b   1.000
_cell.length_c   1.000
_cell.angle_alpha   90.00
_cell.angle_beta   90.00
_cell.angle_gamma   90.00
#
_symmetry.space_group_name_H-M   'P 1'
#
loop_
_entity.id
_entity.type
_entity.pdbx_description
1 polymer ?
#
loop_
_entity_poly.entity_id
_entity_poly.type
_entity_poly.pdbx_seq_one_letter_code
_entity_poly.pdbx_strand_id
1 'polypeptide(L)'
;MSHTVHDQKALLTRVRRIAGQAAALEKALEQGSECSAVLQQIAAIRGAVNGLMAQVLEGHVREHLGAENATPQQRQEDIEVVLTVLRSYLK
;
A
#
# COMPACT_ATOMS: atom_id res chain seq x y z
N MET A 1 15.78 -2.43 12.38
CA MET A 1 14.61 -3.31 12.14
C MET A 1 13.76 -2.62 11.09
N SER A 2 13.11 -3.33 10.17
CA SER A 2 12.32 -2.65 9.12
C SER A 2 11.05 -2.05 9.71
N HIS A 3 10.63 -0.88 9.20
CA HIS A 3 9.40 -0.19 9.58
C HIS A 3 8.17 -1.11 9.51
N THR A 4 8.18 -2.08 8.58
CA THR A 4 7.12 -3.09 8.44
C THR A 4 6.97 -4.02 9.64
N VAL A 5 8.01 -4.18 10.47
CA VAL A 5 7.99 -4.95 11.72
C VAL A 5 7.52 -4.08 12.88
N HIS A 6 7.95 -2.81 12.96
CA HIS A 6 7.52 -1.87 13.99
C HIS A 6 6.03 -1.52 13.86
N ASP A 7 5.59 -1.19 12.65
CA ASP A 7 4.21 -0.78 12.36
C ASP A 7 3.30 -1.95 11.97
N GLN A 8 3.77 -3.19 12.17
CA GLN A 8 3.11 -4.41 11.70
C GLN A 8 1.63 -4.46 12.08
N LYS A 9 1.28 -4.11 13.32
CA LYS A 9 -0.11 -4.13 13.81
C LYS A 9 -0.99 -3.14 13.04
N ALA A 10 -0.50 -1.93 12.78
CA ALA A 10 -1.24 -0.89 12.06
C ALA A 10 -1.41 -1.26 10.58
N LEU A 11 -0.35 -1.76 9.95
CA LEU A 11 -0.37 -2.24 8.56
C LEU A 11 -1.35 -3.42 8.40
N LEU A 12 -1.30 -4.41 9.30
CA LEU A 12 -2.23 -5.55 9.28
C LEU A 12 -3.69 -5.11 9.45
N THR A 13 -3.99 -4.12 10.29
CA THR A 13 -5.35 -3.57 10.41
C THR A 13 -5.85 -3.01 9.08
N ARG A 14 -5.00 -2.28 8.35
CA ARG A 14 -5.35 -1.75 7.02
C ARG A 14 -5.56 -2.86 6.00
N VAL A 15 -4.68 -3.85 5.96
CA VAL A 15 -4.79 -5.01 5.06
C VAL A 15 -6.11 -5.76 5.31
N ARG A 16 -6.45 -6.03 6.58
CA ARG A 16 -7.72 -6.69 6.95
C ARG A 16 -8.94 -5.88 6.52
N ARG A 17 -8.89 -4.55 6.65
CA ARG A 17 -9.96 -3.66 6.17
C ARG A 17 -10.13 -3.76 4.65
N ILE A 18 -9.03 -3.72 3.89
CA ILE A 18 -9.06 -3.86 2.42
C ILE A 18 -9.64 -5.22 2.02
N ALA A 19 -9.25 -6.31 2.70
CA ALA A 19 -9.80 -7.63 2.46
C ALA A 19 -11.33 -7.68 2.69
N GLY A 20 -11.82 -7.03 3.75
CA GLY A 20 -13.26 -6.89 4.00
C GLY A 20 -13.99 -6.10 2.91
N GLN A 21 -13.37 -5.04 2.37
CA GLN A 21 -13.93 -4.28 1.24
C GLN A 21 -13.98 -5.12 -0.04
N ALA A 22 -12.95 -5.92 -0.32
CA ALA A 22 -12.91 -6.81 -1.47
C ALA A 22 -13.99 -7.91 -1.37
N ALA A 23 -14.14 -8.52 -0.20
CA ALA A 23 -15.21 -9.51 0.03
C ALA A 23 -16.62 -8.90 -0.10
N ALA A 24 -16.79 -7.63 0.28
CA ALA A 24 -18.05 -6.91 0.08
C ALA A 24 -18.33 -6.64 -1.41
N LEU A 25 -17.30 -6.33 -2.20
CA LEU A 25 -17.39 -6.15 -3.65
C LEU A 25 -17.77 -7.44 -4.37
N GLU A 26 -17.15 -8.56 -4.00
CA GLU A 26 -17.50 -9.88 -4.52
C GLU A 26 -18.98 -10.20 -4.29
N LYS A 27 -19.47 -10.03 -3.06
CA LYS A 27 -20.90 -10.23 -2.75
C LYS A 27 -21.82 -9.29 -3.53
N ALA A 28 -21.42 -8.03 -3.71
CA ALA A 28 -22.23 -7.07 -4.46
C ALA A 28 -22.38 -7.50 -5.93
N LEU A 29 -21.33 -8.06 -6.52
CA LEU A 29 -21.35 -8.62 -7.88
C LEU A 29 -22.21 -9.89 -7.96
N GLU A 30 -22.06 -10.82 -7.02
CA GLU A 30 -22.88 -12.05 -6.95
C GLU A 30 -24.37 -11.76 -6.83
N GLN A 31 -24.72 -10.70 -6.10
CA GLN A 31 -26.11 -10.28 -5.86
C GLN A 31 -26.69 -9.42 -6.98
N GLY A 32 -25.91 -9.09 -8.02
CA GLY A 32 -26.37 -8.23 -9.10
C GLY A 32 -26.66 -6.79 -8.66
N SER A 33 -25.85 -6.24 -7.75
CA SER A 33 -26.00 -4.86 -7.27
C SER A 33 -25.85 -3.84 -8.40
N GLU A 34 -26.47 -2.67 -8.21
CA GLU A 34 -26.39 -1.54 -9.14
C GLU A 34 -24.94 -1.18 -9.52
N CYS A 35 -24.71 -0.93 -10.82
CA CYS A 35 -23.39 -0.60 -11.37
C CYS A 35 -22.72 0.58 -10.63
N SER A 36 -23.50 1.60 -10.23
CA SER A 36 -22.97 2.74 -9.48
C SER A 36 -22.41 2.36 -8.11
N ALA A 37 -23.05 1.41 -7.40
CA ALA A 37 -22.59 0.93 -6.11
C ALA A 37 -21.29 0.13 -6.23
N VAL A 38 -21.20 -0.72 -7.26
CA VAL A 38 -19.98 -1.47 -7.61
C VAL A 38 -18.82 -0.51 -7.90
N LEU A 39 -19.06 0.52 -8.73
CA LEU A 39 -18.04 1.54 -9.04
C LEU A 39 -17.56 2.30 -7.79
N GLN A 40 -18.46 2.64 -6.88
CA GLN A 40 -18.11 3.30 -5.61
C GLN A 40 -17.24 2.40 -4.73
N GLN A 41 -17.55 1.11 -4.64
CA GLN A 41 -16.75 0.16 -3.87
C GLN A 41 -15.34 -0.01 -4.46
N ILE A 42 -15.23 -0.12 -5.78
CA ILE A 42 -13.92 -0.16 -6.47
C ILE A 42 -13.11 1.10 -6.16
N ALA A 43 -13.73 2.28 -6.25
CA ALA A 43 -13.06 3.54 -5.93
C ALA A 43 -12.59 3.60 -4.46
N ALA A 44 -13.40 3.10 -3.52
CA ALA A 44 -13.05 3.02 -2.11
C ALA A 44 -11.89 2.05 -1.84
N ILE A 45 -11.87 0.88 -2.50
CA ILE A 45 -10.77 -0.09 -2.41
C ILE A 45 -9.48 0.54 -2.94
N ARG A 46 -9.53 1.17 -4.12
CA ARG A 46 -8.38 1.89 -4.70
C ARG A 46 -7.82 2.93 -3.73
N GLY A 47 -8.69 3.74 -3.11
CA GLY A 47 -8.28 4.72 -2.11
C GLY A 47 -7.61 4.10 -0.88
N ALA A 48 -8.15 2.98 -0.38
CA ALA A 48 -7.58 2.27 0.76
C ALA A 48 -6.20 1.66 0.45
N VAL A 49 -6.04 1.05 -0.73
CA VAL A 49 -4.77 0.50 -1.22
C VAL A 49 -3.73 1.62 -1.38
N ASN A 50 -4.10 2.74 -2.01
CA ASN A 50 -3.21 3.90 -2.17
C ASN A 50 -2.74 4.45 -0.83
N GLY A 51 -3.65 4.54 0.16
CA GLY A 51 -3.29 4.98 1.51
C GLY A 51 -2.34 4.03 2.24
N LEU A 52 -2.52 2.72 2.09
CA LEU A 52 -1.57 1.73 2.62
C LEU A 52 -0.20 1.86 1.95
N MET A 53 -0.18 2.01 0.62
CA MET A 53 1.05 2.13 -0.14
C MET A 53 1.86 3.37 0.26
N ALA A 54 1.20 4.52 0.42
CA ALA A 54 1.86 5.75 0.89
C ALA A 54 2.52 5.57 2.26
N GLN A 55 1.84 4.91 3.20
CA GLN A 55 2.39 4.66 4.54
C GLN A 55 3.63 3.75 4.49
N VAL A 56 3.59 2.67 3.71
CA VAL A 56 4.74 1.75 3.57
C VAL A 56 5.91 2.44 2.87
N LEU A 57 5.63 3.21 1.82
CA LEU A 57 6.66 3.96 1.11
C LEU A 57 7.34 5.00 2.01
N GLU A 58 6.57 5.73 2.82
CA GLU A 58 7.13 6.69 3.77
C GLU A 58 8.08 6.01 4.76
N GLY A 59 7.67 4.89 5.36
CA GLY A 59 8.52 4.13 6.28
C GLY A 59 9.79 3.63 5.61
N HIS A 60 9.68 3.15 4.36
CA HIS A 60 10.83 2.69 3.60
C HIS A 60 11.85 3.83 3.34
N VAL A 61 11.37 5.00 2.89
CA VAL A 61 12.23 6.17 2.66
C VAL A 61 12.91 6.65 3.95
N ARG A 62 12.15 6.76 5.06
CA ARG A 62 12.70 7.27 6.32
C ARG A 62 13.75 6.35 6.94
N GLU A 63 13.51 5.05 6.91
CA GLU A 63 14.36 4.10 7.63
C GLU A 63 15.48 3.49 6.81
N HIS A 64 15.30 3.32 5.49
CA HIS A 64 16.30 2.72 4.62
C HIS A 64 17.13 3.78 3.89
N LEU A 65 16.49 4.71 3.18
CA LEU A 65 17.21 5.81 2.50
C LEU A 65 17.77 6.86 3.47
N GLY A 66 17.08 7.10 4.59
CA GLY A 66 17.47 8.06 5.61
C GLY A 66 18.55 7.56 6.58
N ALA A 67 18.97 6.29 6.48
CA ALA A 67 19.93 5.71 7.41
C ALA A 67 21.33 6.36 7.28
N GLU A 68 21.83 6.92 8.40
CA GLU A 68 23.14 7.60 8.46
C GLU A 68 24.33 6.67 8.19
N ASN A 69 24.16 5.36 8.46
CA ASN A 69 25.22 4.35 8.37
C ASN A 69 25.16 3.51 7.08
N ALA A 70 24.31 3.86 6.11
CA ALA A 70 24.20 3.12 4.85
C ALA A 70 25.39 3.43 3.94
N THR A 71 25.96 2.39 3.29
CA THR A 71 27.00 2.58 2.28
C THR A 71 26.43 3.25 1.02
N PRO A 72 27.26 3.89 0.18
CA PRO A 72 26.80 4.45 -1.09
C PRO A 72 26.10 3.43 -1.99
N GLN A 73 26.56 2.18 -2.00
CA GLN A 73 25.97 1.09 -2.79
C GLN A 73 24.58 0.71 -2.25
N GLN A 74 24.42 0.53 -0.93
CA GLN A 74 23.13 0.24 -0.31
C GLN A 74 22.11 1.35 -0.60
N ARG A 75 22.57 2.61 -0.51
CA ARG A 75 21.71 3.76 -0.81
C ARG A 75 21.26 3.78 -2.27
N GLN A 76 22.13 3.42 -3.22
CA GLN A 76 21.77 3.33 -4.63
C GLN A 76 20.74 2.22 -4.89
N GLU A 77 20.90 1.06 -4.26
CA GLU A 77 19.94 -0.06 -4.35
C GLU A 77 18.56 0.34 -3.80
N ASP A 78 18.51 0.99 -2.63
CA ASP A 78 17.26 1.47 -2.03
C ASP A 78 16.57 2.54 -2.91
N ILE A 79 17.34 3.41 -3.59
CA ILE A 79 16.78 4.40 -4.53
C ILE A 79 16.09 3.70 -5.70
N GLU A 80 16.72 2.68 -6.29
CA GLU A 80 16.13 1.94 -7.42
C GLU A 80 14.85 1.20 -7.03
N VAL A 81 14.79 0.67 -5.80
CA VAL A 81 13.56 0.08 -5.25
C VAL A 81 12.45 1.14 -5.18
N VAL A 82 12.74 2.31 -4.62
CA VAL A 82 11.76 3.41 -4.51
C VAL A 82 11.30 3.89 -5.89
N LEU A 83 12.23 4.08 -6.84
CA LEU A 83 11.88 4.50 -8.21
C LEU A 83 11.00 3.46 -8.91
N THR A 84 11.26 2.18 -8.70
CA THR A 84 10.45 1.10 -9.27
C THR A 84 9.03 1.12 -8.73
N VAL A 85 8.87 1.29 -7.42
CA VAL A 85 7.55 1.39 -6.77
C VAL A 85 6.82 2.67 -7.18
N LEU A 86 7.50 3.81 -7.27
CA LEU A 86 6.89 5.06 -7.74
C LEU A 86 6.39 4.97 -9.19
N ARG A 87 7.16 4.31 -10.07
CA ARG A 87 6.75 4.09 -11.47
C ARG A 87 5.51 3.20 -11.59
N SER A 88 5.30 2.24 -10.69
CA SER A 88 4.06 1.44 -10.69
C SER A 88 2.89 2.17 -10.07
N TYR A 89 3.14 3.04 -9.09
CA TYR A 89 2.11 3.82 -8.40
C TYR A 89 1.54 4.99 -9.20
N LEU A 90 2.38 5.70 -9.95
CA LEU A 90 2.00 6.92 -10.68
C LEU A 90 1.42 6.64 -12.08
N LYS A 91 1.15 5.37 -12.40
CA LYS A 91 0.40 4.97 -13.61
C LYS A 91 -1.09 5.06 -13.36
#